data_AF-A0A351URQ1-F1
#
_entry.id   AF-A0A351URQ1-F1
#
_cell.length_a   1.000
_cell.length_b   1.000
_cell.length_c   1.000
_cell.angle_alpha   90.00
_cell.angle_beta   90.00
_cell.angle_gamma   90.00
#
_symmetry.space_group_name_H-M   'P 1'
#
loop_
_entity.id
_entity.type
_entity.pdbx_description
1 polymer ?
#
loop_
_entity_poly.entity_id
_entity_poly.type
_entity_poly.pdbx_seq_one_letter_code
_entity_poly.pdbx_strand_id
1 'polypeptide(L)'
;MEVITAKTAGFCPGVRRAVEIVYEQAEKNRNRQIYTYGPIIHNDIVVKDLEEKGVKVLHSEEELEALSEGIVIIRSHGVPKRICDRLEQKGLTCVDATCGFVKKIHNIVQKESRKGKEIIIIGNAAHPEVEGIKGWVEGKVTILESAEEAKEFRTEPDAEICIVSQTTFNYNKFKDIVEIIEKIGYHISVLNTICNATKERQDEAQRIAGQVDAMIVIGDKKSSNTQKLFEISKKACNNTYYIQTLDDLNLNQLGSAERVGITAGASTPNKIIEEVQKMSDLTFEQMLEESFKTIHNGEVVDGVVIDVKPDEIILNIGYKADGIITRSEYTNEANADLTTMVSVGDPMTVKVLKVNDGEGQVLLTYKRLAAEKGNERLREAFENKEVL
;
A
#
# COMPACT_ATOMS: atom_id res chain seq x y z
N MET A 1 17.69 -6.42 15.82
CA MET A 1 17.47 -6.76 14.41
C MET A 1 17.99 -5.61 13.58
N GLU A 2 18.94 -5.86 12.67
CA GLU A 2 19.47 -4.87 11.75
C GLU A 2 18.55 -4.76 10.52
N VAL A 3 18.21 -3.54 10.10
CA VAL A 3 17.39 -3.30 8.91
C VAL A 3 18.20 -2.60 7.83
N ILE A 4 18.21 -3.19 6.63
CA ILE A 4 18.87 -2.64 5.44
C ILE A 4 17.79 -2.25 4.43
N THR A 5 17.50 -0.95 4.32
CA THR A 5 16.54 -0.47 3.32
C THR A 5 17.23 -0.04 2.04
N ALA A 6 16.69 -0.48 0.90
CA ALA A 6 17.13 -0.06 -0.42
C ALA A 6 16.99 1.46 -0.57
N LYS A 7 18.06 2.13 -1.04
CA LYS A 7 18.05 3.58 -1.28
C LYS A 7 17.07 3.96 -2.39
N THR A 8 16.86 3.04 -3.32
CA THR A 8 15.89 3.19 -4.41
C THR A 8 14.47 2.82 -4.00
N ALA A 9 14.18 2.42 -2.76
CA ALA A 9 12.83 2.04 -2.35
C ALA A 9 11.82 3.20 -2.53
N GLY A 10 10.63 2.87 -3.04
CA GLY A 10 9.51 3.81 -3.16
C GLY A 10 9.47 4.57 -4.49
N PHE A 11 8.82 5.74 -4.50
CA PHE A 11 8.51 6.50 -5.71
C PHE A 11 9.74 6.81 -6.57
N CYS A 12 9.69 6.37 -7.84
CA CYS A 12 10.63 6.87 -8.84
C CYS A 12 10.25 8.30 -9.27
N PRO A 13 11.15 9.08 -9.89
CA PRO A 13 10.87 10.45 -10.31
C PRO A 13 9.65 10.59 -11.24
N GLY A 14 9.43 9.61 -12.13
CA GLY A 14 8.29 9.59 -13.04
C GLY A 14 6.95 9.41 -12.32
N VAL A 15 6.91 8.52 -11.33
CA VAL A 15 5.73 8.30 -10.48
C VAL A 15 5.45 9.52 -9.61
N ARG A 16 6.49 10.05 -8.94
CA ARG A 16 6.38 11.23 -8.08
C ARG A 16 5.75 12.40 -8.85
N ARG A 17 6.32 12.73 -10.01
CA ARG A 17 5.79 13.78 -10.89
C ARG A 17 4.33 13.52 -11.26
N ALA A 18 3.96 12.28 -11.61
CA ALA A 18 2.60 11.98 -12.04
C ALA A 18 1.59 12.18 -10.92
N VAL A 19 1.92 11.75 -9.71
CA VAL A 19 1.07 11.93 -8.51
C VAL A 19 0.98 13.42 -8.13
N GLU A 20 2.10 14.14 -8.12
CA GLU A 20 2.14 15.59 -7.86
C GLU A 20 1.27 16.38 -8.84
N ILE A 21 1.31 16.04 -10.13
CA ILE A 21 0.44 16.66 -11.14
C ILE A 21 -1.04 16.50 -10.76
N VAL A 22 -1.47 15.32 -10.31
CA VAL A 22 -2.88 15.12 -9.95
C VAL A 22 -3.25 15.95 -8.72
N TYR A 23 -2.42 15.95 -7.68
CA TYR A 23 -2.67 16.78 -6.49
C TYR A 23 -2.75 18.27 -6.86
N GLU A 24 -1.79 18.76 -7.65
CA GLU A 24 -1.79 20.15 -8.09
C GLU A 24 -3.05 20.51 -8.90
N GLN A 25 -3.51 19.62 -9.79
CA GLN A 25 -4.73 19.87 -10.56
C GLN A 25 -5.98 19.87 -9.68
N ALA A 26 -6.06 18.96 -8.71
CA ALA A 26 -7.16 18.90 -7.74
C ALA A 26 -7.20 20.16 -6.85
N GLU A 27 -6.03 20.66 -6.43
CA GLU A 27 -5.95 21.88 -5.62
C GLU A 27 -6.25 23.15 -6.40
N LYS A 28 -5.73 23.28 -7.63
CA LYS A 28 -5.88 24.47 -8.48
C LYS A 28 -7.26 24.61 -9.10
N ASN A 29 -7.96 23.50 -9.36
CA ASN A 29 -9.22 23.49 -10.11
C ASN A 29 -10.39 22.95 -9.27
N ARG A 30 -10.60 23.50 -8.07
CA ARG A 30 -11.66 23.04 -7.15
C ARG A 30 -13.09 23.13 -7.69
N ASN A 31 -13.30 23.90 -8.75
CA ASN A 31 -14.58 24.10 -9.44
C ASN A 31 -14.77 23.20 -10.66
N ARG A 32 -13.81 22.33 -10.99
CA ARG A 32 -13.90 21.42 -12.15
C ARG A 32 -13.68 19.98 -11.68
N GLN A 33 -14.41 19.05 -12.28
CA GLN A 33 -14.18 17.64 -12.04
C GLN A 33 -12.85 17.21 -12.67
N ILE A 34 -11.98 16.60 -11.85
CA ILE A 34 -10.72 15.99 -12.29
C ILE A 34 -10.96 14.51 -12.55
N TYR A 35 -10.44 14.05 -13.67
CA TYR A 35 -10.45 12.65 -14.08
C TYR A 35 -9.03 12.17 -14.32
N THR A 36 -8.77 10.90 -14.07
CA THR A 36 -7.59 10.20 -14.59
C THR A 36 -8.04 9.15 -15.59
N TYR A 37 -7.36 9.01 -16.73
CA TYR A 37 -7.68 7.93 -17.67
C TYR A 37 -6.93 6.65 -17.27
N GLY A 38 -7.63 5.78 -16.55
CA GLY A 38 -7.09 4.69 -15.75
C GLY A 38 -6.37 5.17 -14.49
N PRO A 39 -6.00 4.25 -13.58
CA PRO A 39 -5.23 4.59 -12.38
C PRO A 39 -3.94 5.35 -12.74
N ILE A 40 -3.69 6.48 -12.05
CA ILE A 40 -2.51 7.33 -12.30
C ILE A 40 -1.21 6.52 -12.21
N ILE A 41 -1.16 5.60 -11.25
CA ILE A 41 -0.10 4.61 -10.99
C ILE A 41 -0.73 3.27 -10.55
N HIS A 42 0.05 2.19 -10.57
CA HIS A 42 -0.36 0.91 -9.99
C HIS A 42 -0.11 0.88 -8.48
N ASN A 43 -0.98 1.57 -7.73
CA ASN A 43 -1.02 1.54 -6.27
C ASN A 43 -2.43 1.94 -5.76
N ASP A 44 -3.18 0.97 -5.24
CA ASP A 44 -4.57 1.18 -4.82
C ASP A 44 -4.70 2.18 -3.65
N ILE A 45 -3.70 2.28 -2.76
CA ILE A 45 -3.71 3.23 -1.64
C ILE A 45 -3.64 4.67 -2.15
N VAL A 46 -2.75 4.93 -3.11
CA VAL A 46 -2.62 6.26 -3.73
C VAL A 46 -3.87 6.61 -4.55
N VAL A 47 -4.43 5.64 -5.27
CA VAL A 47 -5.67 5.86 -6.03
C VAL A 47 -6.81 6.25 -5.08
N LYS A 48 -6.98 5.53 -3.97
CA LYS A 48 -8.02 5.82 -2.98
C LYS A 48 -7.85 7.20 -2.33
N ASP A 49 -6.62 7.60 -1.97
CA ASP A 49 -6.38 8.95 -1.43
C ASP A 49 -6.74 10.05 -2.44
N LEU A 50 -6.48 9.83 -3.73
CA LEU A 50 -6.88 10.77 -4.78
C LEU A 50 -8.40 10.83 -4.98
N GLU A 51 -9.09 9.69 -4.89
CA GLU A 51 -10.55 9.61 -4.92
C GLU A 51 -11.19 10.35 -3.75
N GLU A 52 -10.63 10.23 -2.54
CA GLU A 52 -11.05 10.99 -1.35
C GLU A 52 -10.87 12.50 -1.52
N LYS A 53 -9.96 12.93 -2.41
CA LYS A 53 -9.77 14.33 -2.82
C LYS A 53 -10.61 14.74 -4.03
N GLY A 54 -11.54 13.89 -4.46
CA GLY A 54 -12.52 14.18 -5.51
C GLY A 54 -12.05 13.86 -6.94
N VAL A 55 -10.92 13.17 -7.13
CA VAL A 55 -10.46 12.69 -8.44
C VAL A 55 -11.26 11.45 -8.82
N LYS A 56 -11.74 11.37 -10.07
CA LYS A 56 -12.43 10.17 -10.59
C LYS A 56 -11.53 9.39 -11.55
N VAL A 57 -11.56 8.07 -11.48
CA VAL A 57 -10.85 7.21 -12.43
C VAL A 57 -11.81 6.83 -13.56
N LEU A 58 -11.39 7.06 -14.81
CA LEU A 58 -12.07 6.54 -15.99
C LEU A 58 -11.49 5.17 -16.32
N HIS A 59 -12.33 4.15 -16.42
CA HIS A 59 -11.89 2.78 -16.67
C HIS A 59 -12.01 2.37 -18.14
N SER A 60 -12.76 3.13 -18.94
CA SER A 60 -13.02 2.79 -20.32
C SER A 60 -13.16 4.00 -21.23
N GLU A 61 -13.21 3.72 -22.52
CA GLU A 61 -13.40 4.70 -23.56
C GLU A 61 -14.83 5.22 -23.64
N GLU A 62 -15.79 4.40 -23.25
CA GLU A 62 -17.20 4.77 -23.17
C GLU A 62 -17.40 5.80 -22.07
N GLU A 63 -16.75 5.63 -20.91
CA GLU A 63 -16.76 6.62 -19.84
C GLU A 63 -16.12 7.94 -20.28
N LEU A 64 -15.02 7.87 -21.04
CA LEU A 64 -14.41 9.06 -21.63
C LEU A 64 -15.36 9.78 -22.62
N GLU A 65 -16.13 9.03 -23.42
CA GLU A 65 -17.07 9.63 -24.37
C GLU A 65 -18.27 10.29 -23.70
N ALA A 66 -18.70 9.74 -22.58
CA ALA A 66 -19.78 10.31 -21.79
C ALA A 66 -19.42 11.67 -21.19
N LEU A 67 -18.14 12.06 -21.17
CA LEU A 67 -17.72 13.36 -20.64
C LEU A 67 -18.02 14.50 -21.60
N SER A 68 -18.69 15.53 -21.07
CA SER A 68 -18.90 16.82 -21.73
C SER A 68 -17.93 17.92 -21.25
N GLU A 69 -17.39 17.79 -20.04
CA GLU A 69 -16.50 18.76 -19.41
C GLU A 69 -15.56 18.10 -18.40
N GLY A 70 -14.65 18.89 -17.83
CA GLY A 70 -13.67 18.45 -16.83
C GLY A 70 -12.23 18.52 -17.32
N ILE A 71 -11.31 18.04 -16.48
CA ILE A 71 -9.88 17.90 -16.80
C ILE A 71 -9.54 16.42 -16.77
N VAL A 72 -9.00 15.89 -17.87
CA VAL A 72 -8.56 14.49 -17.94
C VAL A 72 -7.05 14.42 -17.87
N ILE A 73 -6.53 13.68 -16.90
CA ILE A 73 -5.10 13.47 -16.69
C ILE A 73 -4.72 12.11 -17.27
N ILE A 74 -3.76 12.11 -18.20
CA ILE A 74 -3.19 10.88 -18.76
C ILE A 74 -2.24 10.26 -17.74
N ARG A 75 -2.46 8.98 -17.42
CA ARG A 75 -1.66 8.21 -16.45
C ARG A 75 -0.17 8.12 -16.79
N SER A 76 0.66 7.86 -15.77
CA SER A 76 2.13 7.77 -15.89
C SER A 76 2.63 6.75 -16.94
N HIS A 77 1.86 5.70 -17.15
CA HIS A 77 2.12 4.62 -18.11
C HIS A 77 1.84 5.01 -19.57
N GLY A 78 1.29 6.21 -19.81
CA GLY A 78 0.82 6.62 -21.12
C GLY A 78 -0.50 5.97 -21.52
N VAL A 79 -0.97 6.37 -22.70
CA VAL A 79 -2.17 5.85 -23.36
C VAL A 79 -1.93 5.69 -24.87
N PRO A 80 -2.72 4.85 -25.56
CA PRO A 80 -2.71 4.79 -27.02
C PRO A 80 -2.94 6.16 -27.66
N LYS A 81 -2.31 6.45 -28.81
CA LYS A 81 -2.42 7.74 -29.51
C LYS A 81 -3.88 8.18 -29.74
N ARG A 82 -4.73 7.23 -30.12
CA ARG A 82 -6.17 7.43 -30.35
C ARG A 82 -6.93 8.01 -29.13
N ILE A 83 -6.46 7.77 -27.89
CA ILE A 83 -7.07 8.37 -26.70
C ILE A 83 -6.72 9.86 -26.62
N CYS A 84 -5.47 10.23 -26.92
CA CYS A 84 -5.06 11.63 -27.03
C CYS A 84 -5.86 12.37 -28.11
N ASP A 85 -5.99 11.74 -29.29
CA ASP A 85 -6.74 12.32 -30.42
C ASP A 85 -8.22 12.58 -30.05
N ARG A 86 -8.84 11.67 -29.28
CA ARG A 86 -10.23 11.82 -28.82
C ARG A 86 -10.39 12.92 -27.78
N LEU A 87 -9.46 13.02 -26.83
CA LEU A 87 -9.45 14.11 -25.85
C LEU A 87 -9.39 15.48 -26.54
N GLU A 88 -8.55 15.61 -27.57
CA GLU A 88 -8.44 16.82 -28.40
C GLU A 88 -9.73 17.08 -29.19
N GLN A 89 -10.29 16.07 -29.86
CA GLN A 89 -11.54 16.19 -30.62
C GLN A 89 -12.73 16.63 -29.77
N LYS A 90 -12.80 16.18 -28.51
CA LYS A 90 -13.85 16.59 -27.56
C LYS A 90 -13.62 17.98 -26.96
N GLY A 91 -12.46 18.61 -27.20
CA GLY A 91 -12.10 19.88 -26.59
C GLY A 91 -11.92 19.81 -25.07
N LEU A 92 -11.70 18.61 -24.52
CA LEU A 92 -11.48 18.43 -23.08
C LEU A 92 -10.08 18.93 -22.70
N THR A 93 -9.95 19.55 -21.53
CA THR A 93 -8.64 19.93 -21.01
C THR A 93 -7.86 18.66 -20.65
N CYS A 94 -6.79 18.38 -21.38
CA CYS A 94 -5.94 17.23 -21.15
C CYS A 94 -4.62 17.64 -20.47
N VAL A 95 -4.26 16.97 -19.38
CA VAL A 95 -2.97 17.13 -18.71
C VAL A 95 -2.19 15.82 -18.81
N ASP A 96 -1.00 15.87 -19.39
CA ASP A 96 -0.23 14.67 -19.66
C ASP A 96 0.81 14.36 -18.56
N ALA A 97 0.47 13.40 -17.70
CA ALA A 97 1.34 12.91 -16.64
C ALA A 97 2.19 11.70 -17.06
N THR A 98 2.19 11.31 -18.35
CA THR A 98 3.02 10.22 -18.87
C THR A 98 4.50 10.45 -18.52
N CYS A 99 5.17 9.38 -18.07
CA CYS A 99 6.58 9.39 -17.77
C CYS A 99 7.41 9.75 -19.01
N GLY A 100 8.46 10.57 -18.86
CA GLY A 100 9.34 10.96 -19.96
C GLY A 100 10.01 9.78 -20.67
N PHE A 101 10.31 8.69 -19.94
CA PHE A 101 10.84 7.46 -20.53
C PHE A 101 9.81 6.76 -21.41
N VAL A 102 8.55 6.68 -20.98
CA VAL A 102 7.46 6.11 -21.78
C VAL A 102 7.21 6.96 -23.02
N LYS A 103 7.15 8.29 -22.90
CA LYS A 103 7.03 9.20 -24.05
C LYS A 103 8.16 9.01 -25.07
N LYS A 104 9.39 8.78 -24.60
CA LYS A 104 10.53 8.48 -25.47
C LYS A 104 10.27 7.20 -26.28
N ILE A 105 9.69 6.16 -25.68
CA ILE A 105 9.32 4.94 -26.40
C ILE A 105 8.24 5.21 -27.43
N HIS A 106 7.17 5.94 -27.06
CA HIS A 106 6.11 6.33 -28.02
C HIS A 106 6.69 7.02 -29.26
N ASN A 107 7.62 7.98 -29.05
CA ASN A 107 8.28 8.68 -30.14
C ASN A 107 9.18 7.77 -30.99
N ILE A 108 9.90 6.83 -30.36
CA ILE A 108 10.75 5.86 -31.05
C ILE A 108 9.90 4.97 -31.95
N VAL A 109 8.86 4.33 -31.39
CA VAL A 109 8.09 3.35 -32.13
C VAL A 109 7.31 4.00 -33.27
N GLN A 110 6.75 5.20 -33.06
CA GLN A 110 6.10 5.97 -34.12
C GLN A 110 7.07 6.33 -35.25
N LYS A 111 8.28 6.78 -34.90
CA LYS A 111 9.28 7.18 -35.89
C LYS A 111 9.79 5.99 -36.69
N GLU A 112 10.11 4.88 -36.03
CA GLU A 112 10.67 3.71 -36.70
C GLU A 112 9.60 2.97 -37.53
N SER A 113 8.36 2.90 -37.04
CA SER A 113 7.26 2.29 -37.79
C SER A 113 6.90 3.09 -39.05
N ARG A 114 6.97 4.43 -38.99
CA ARG A 114 6.80 5.31 -40.17
C ARG A 114 7.87 5.11 -41.25
N LYS A 115 9.02 4.54 -40.90
CA LYS A 115 10.03 4.14 -41.88
C LYS A 115 9.73 2.77 -42.51
N GLY A 116 8.60 2.15 -42.17
CA GLY A 116 8.20 0.83 -42.65
C GLY A 116 8.72 -0.33 -41.81
N LYS A 117 9.36 -0.08 -40.66
CA LYS A 117 9.91 -1.15 -39.81
C LYS A 117 8.81 -1.91 -39.06
N GLU A 118 8.97 -3.22 -38.94
CA GLU A 118 8.20 -4.03 -38.00
C GLU A 118 8.68 -3.75 -36.57
N ILE A 119 7.74 -3.43 -35.68
CA ILE A 119 8.06 -3.15 -34.28
C ILE A 119 7.85 -4.40 -33.44
N ILE A 120 8.86 -4.79 -32.67
CA ILE A 120 8.73 -5.82 -31.64
C ILE A 120 8.80 -5.13 -30.27
N ILE A 121 7.76 -5.33 -29.46
CA ILE A 121 7.69 -4.83 -28.08
C ILE A 121 7.92 -6.01 -27.14
N ILE A 122 9.02 -6.01 -26.41
CA ILE A 122 9.28 -7.00 -25.37
C ILE A 122 8.62 -6.53 -24.07
N GLY A 123 7.59 -7.23 -23.62
CA GLY A 123 6.79 -6.82 -22.48
C GLY A 123 5.49 -7.59 -22.35
N ASN A 124 4.75 -7.28 -21.29
CA ASN A 124 3.47 -7.94 -21.04
C ASN A 124 2.35 -7.31 -21.87
N ALA A 125 1.73 -8.08 -22.75
CA ALA A 125 0.70 -7.60 -23.68
C ALA A 125 -0.54 -7.01 -23.00
N ALA A 126 -0.87 -7.45 -21.78
CA ALA A 126 -2.00 -6.91 -21.01
C ALA A 126 -1.62 -5.66 -20.20
N HIS A 127 -0.34 -5.27 -20.16
CA HIS A 127 0.10 -4.13 -19.36
C HIS A 127 -0.25 -2.80 -20.06
N PRO A 128 -0.82 -1.81 -19.36
CA PRO A 128 -1.28 -0.58 -20.00
C PRO A 128 -0.18 0.26 -20.66
N GLU A 129 1.06 0.16 -20.17
CA GLU A 129 2.22 0.77 -20.84
C GLU A 129 2.47 0.15 -22.22
N VAL A 130 2.35 -1.17 -22.35
CA VAL A 130 2.56 -1.89 -23.61
C VAL A 130 1.42 -1.60 -24.58
N GLU A 131 0.17 -1.58 -24.11
CA GLU A 131 -0.98 -1.12 -24.89
C GLU A 131 -0.82 0.34 -25.33
N GLY A 132 -0.29 1.19 -24.45
CA GLY A 132 0.14 2.55 -24.76
C GLY A 132 1.11 2.57 -25.93
N ILE A 133 2.28 1.93 -25.79
CA ILE A 133 3.34 1.88 -26.82
C ILE A 133 2.80 1.35 -28.16
N LYS A 134 2.08 0.22 -28.14
CA LYS A 134 1.46 -0.39 -29.32
C LYS A 134 0.56 0.61 -30.06
N GLY A 135 -0.20 1.42 -29.33
CA GLY A 135 -1.08 2.43 -29.90
C GLY A 135 -0.39 3.60 -30.60
N TRP A 136 0.95 3.67 -30.59
CA TRP A 136 1.75 4.64 -31.35
C TRP A 136 2.45 4.04 -32.57
N VAL A 137 2.34 2.72 -32.78
CA VAL A 137 2.91 2.03 -33.94
C VAL A 137 2.00 2.20 -35.15
N GLU A 138 2.61 2.55 -36.29
CA GLU A 138 1.98 2.56 -37.60
C GLU A 138 2.49 1.38 -38.42
N GLY A 139 1.68 0.34 -38.61
CA GLY A 139 2.06 -0.88 -39.34
C GLY A 139 2.13 -2.13 -38.46
N LYS A 140 3.03 -3.06 -38.78
CA LYS A 140 3.12 -4.37 -38.12
C LYS A 140 3.79 -4.24 -36.74
N VAL A 141 3.12 -4.78 -35.72
CA VAL A 141 3.62 -4.83 -34.34
C VAL A 141 3.44 -6.25 -33.78
N THR A 142 4.47 -6.73 -33.09
CA THR A 142 4.45 -8.01 -32.37
C THR A 142 4.86 -7.77 -30.92
N ILE A 143 4.15 -8.38 -29.96
CA ILE A 143 4.49 -8.31 -28.54
C ILE A 143 5.00 -9.69 -28.10
N LEU A 144 6.12 -9.73 -27.39
CA LEU A 144 6.73 -10.96 -26.88
C LEU A 144 7.06 -10.81 -25.39
N GLU A 145 6.74 -11.79 -24.57
CA GLU A 145 7.02 -11.79 -23.12
C GLU A 145 8.02 -12.90 -22.71
N SER A 146 8.21 -13.92 -23.55
CA SER A 146 8.98 -15.13 -23.22
C SER A 146 9.96 -15.56 -24.33
N ALA A 147 10.94 -16.39 -23.93
CA ALA A 147 11.89 -16.99 -24.86
C ALA A 147 11.21 -18.00 -25.80
N GLU A 148 10.12 -18.62 -25.34
CA GLU A 148 9.29 -19.55 -26.08
C GLU A 148 8.59 -18.82 -27.24
N GLU A 149 7.91 -17.70 -26.95
CA GLU A 149 7.31 -16.85 -27.98
C GLU A 149 8.36 -16.34 -28.97
N ALA A 150 9.56 -15.97 -28.49
CA ALA A 150 10.66 -15.52 -29.34
C ALA A 150 11.14 -16.61 -30.33
N LYS A 151 11.15 -17.89 -29.92
CA LYS A 151 11.50 -19.02 -30.81
C LYS A 151 10.44 -19.28 -31.87
N GLU A 152 9.19 -18.97 -31.57
CA GLU A 152 8.05 -19.12 -32.48
C GLU A 152 7.87 -17.92 -33.41
N PHE A 153 8.49 -16.78 -33.09
CA PHE A 153 8.44 -15.57 -33.90
C PHE A 153 8.91 -15.82 -35.34
N ARG A 154 8.16 -15.29 -36.31
CA ARG A 154 8.46 -15.34 -37.74
C ARG A 154 8.24 -13.97 -38.35
N THR A 155 9.11 -13.59 -39.26
CA THR A 155 9.04 -12.34 -40.03
C THR A 155 9.49 -12.60 -41.46
N GLU A 156 9.25 -11.63 -42.35
CA GLU A 156 9.70 -11.71 -43.74
C GLU A 156 11.24 -11.62 -43.79
N PRO A 157 11.92 -12.32 -44.71
CA PRO A 157 13.39 -12.35 -44.78
C PRO A 157 14.05 -10.96 -44.88
N ASP A 158 13.38 -10.02 -45.56
CA ASP A 158 13.86 -8.66 -45.81
C ASP A 158 13.24 -7.62 -44.85
N ALA A 159 12.52 -8.05 -43.81
CA ALA A 159 11.90 -7.14 -42.86
C ALA A 159 12.96 -6.38 -42.04
N GLU A 160 12.88 -5.05 -42.03
CA GLU A 160 13.61 -4.23 -41.07
C GLU A 160 12.85 -4.23 -39.73
N ILE A 161 13.53 -4.63 -38.66
CA ILE A 161 12.93 -4.81 -37.33
C ILE A 161 13.49 -3.78 -36.36
N CYS A 162 12.61 -3.20 -35.54
CA CYS A 162 12.99 -2.40 -34.38
C CYS A 162 12.44 -3.05 -33.11
N ILE A 163 13.34 -3.43 -32.19
CA ILE A 163 12.98 -4.01 -30.90
C ILE A 163 13.03 -2.93 -29.83
N VAL A 164 11.96 -2.78 -29.06
CA VAL A 164 11.89 -1.99 -27.84
C VAL A 164 11.41 -2.86 -26.67
N SER A 165 11.55 -2.37 -25.44
CA SER A 165 11.10 -3.03 -24.22
C SER A 165 10.16 -2.16 -23.40
N GLN A 166 9.23 -2.79 -22.69
CA GLN A 166 8.56 -2.18 -21.54
C GLN A 166 9.60 -1.68 -20.52
N THR A 167 9.36 -0.52 -19.93
CA THR A 167 10.33 0.15 -19.04
C THR A 167 10.64 -0.64 -17.77
N THR A 168 9.67 -1.40 -17.27
CA THR A 168 9.75 -2.21 -16.04
C THR A 168 10.16 -3.67 -16.29
N PHE A 169 10.50 -4.04 -17.53
CA PHE A 169 10.80 -5.43 -17.88
C PHE A 169 12.10 -5.93 -17.22
N ASN A 170 12.27 -7.25 -17.13
CA ASN A 170 13.52 -7.81 -16.61
C ASN A 170 14.64 -7.75 -17.66
N TYR A 171 15.77 -7.18 -17.26
CA TYR A 171 16.91 -7.02 -18.16
C TYR A 171 17.47 -8.34 -18.69
N ASN A 172 17.58 -9.39 -17.86
CA ASN A 172 18.12 -10.68 -18.30
C ASN A 172 17.17 -11.38 -19.28
N LYS A 173 15.86 -11.43 -18.98
CA LYS A 173 14.87 -11.96 -19.92
C LYS A 173 14.86 -11.20 -21.24
N PHE A 174 14.97 -9.86 -21.21
CA PHE A 174 15.06 -9.05 -22.42
C PHE A 174 16.26 -9.47 -23.28
N LYS A 175 17.43 -9.63 -22.66
CA LYS A 175 18.65 -10.09 -23.34
C LYS A 175 18.45 -11.46 -23.98
N ASP A 176 17.90 -12.42 -23.23
CA ASP A 176 17.65 -13.78 -23.73
C ASP A 176 16.72 -13.77 -24.95
N ILE A 177 15.65 -12.96 -24.92
CA ILE A 177 14.71 -12.81 -26.03
C ILE A 177 15.40 -12.17 -27.25
N VAL A 178 16.17 -11.09 -27.05
CA VAL A 178 16.90 -10.43 -28.13
C VAL A 178 17.88 -11.39 -28.81
N GLU A 179 18.66 -12.16 -28.03
CA GLU A 179 19.61 -13.15 -28.56
C GLU A 179 18.94 -14.24 -29.40
N ILE A 180 17.67 -14.57 -29.12
CA ILE A 180 16.88 -15.51 -29.93
C ILE A 180 16.44 -14.84 -31.24
N ILE A 181 15.92 -13.62 -31.17
CA ILE A 181 15.40 -12.91 -32.35
C ILE A 181 16.51 -12.51 -33.32
N GLU A 182 17.69 -12.12 -32.83
CA GLU A 182 18.87 -11.82 -33.65
C GLU A 182 19.36 -13.00 -34.49
N LYS A 183 18.98 -14.24 -34.15
CA LYS A 183 19.28 -15.43 -34.96
C LYS A 183 18.27 -15.67 -36.09
N ILE A 184 17.16 -14.93 -36.13
CA ILE A 184 16.06 -15.12 -37.07
C ILE A 184 16.19 -14.18 -38.28
N GLY A 185 16.66 -12.94 -38.09
CA GLY A 185 16.72 -11.91 -39.14
C GLY A 185 18.03 -11.12 -39.16
N TYR A 186 18.34 -10.50 -40.30
CA TYR A 186 19.62 -9.82 -40.52
C TYR A 186 19.56 -8.29 -40.32
N HIS A 187 18.36 -7.69 -40.28
CA HIS A 187 18.16 -6.24 -40.20
C HIS A 187 17.44 -5.83 -38.91
N ILE A 188 18.11 -6.03 -37.77
CA ILE A 188 17.52 -5.78 -36.44
C ILE A 188 18.19 -4.60 -35.75
N SER A 189 17.38 -3.63 -35.34
CA SER A 189 17.77 -2.51 -34.48
C SER A 189 17.22 -2.73 -33.08
N VAL A 190 18.09 -3.00 -32.11
CA VAL A 190 17.70 -3.19 -30.71
C VAL A 190 17.86 -1.90 -29.93
N LEU A 191 16.75 -1.36 -29.42
CA LEU A 191 16.72 -0.19 -28.56
C LEU A 191 16.28 -0.65 -27.16
N ASN A 192 17.26 -0.83 -26.27
CA ASN A 192 16.94 -1.11 -24.86
C ASN A 192 16.27 0.10 -24.21
N THR A 193 14.97 0.01 -24.00
CA THR A 193 14.14 1.06 -23.39
C THR A 193 13.73 0.74 -21.95
N ILE A 194 14.36 -0.26 -21.32
CA ILE A 194 14.24 -0.49 -19.87
C ILE A 194 14.79 0.73 -19.14
N CYS A 195 14.03 1.25 -18.16
CA CYS A 195 14.41 2.46 -17.45
C CYS A 195 15.58 2.22 -16.48
N ASN A 196 16.49 3.18 -16.37
CA ASN A 196 17.62 3.11 -15.42
C ASN A 196 17.13 2.95 -13.97
N ALA A 197 16.07 3.65 -13.58
CA ALA A 197 15.50 3.54 -12.23
C ALA A 197 14.96 2.13 -11.92
N THR A 198 14.50 1.41 -12.96
CA THR A 198 14.11 0.00 -12.83
C THR A 198 15.34 -0.87 -12.65
N LYS A 199 16.38 -0.69 -13.49
CA LYS A 199 17.61 -1.46 -13.42
C LYS A 199 18.32 -1.29 -12.07
N GLU A 200 18.56 -0.06 -11.64
CA GLU A 200 19.20 0.25 -10.36
C GLU A 200 18.46 -0.38 -9.18
N ARG A 201 17.12 -0.34 -9.19
CA ARG A 201 16.29 -0.93 -8.14
C ARG A 201 16.32 -2.46 -8.16
N GLN A 202 16.37 -3.07 -9.33
CA GLN A 202 16.53 -4.53 -9.48
C GLN A 202 17.92 -4.99 -8.97
N ASP A 203 18.99 -4.30 -9.37
CA ASP A 203 20.36 -4.59 -8.97
C ASP A 203 20.55 -4.39 -7.45
N GLU A 204 19.99 -3.31 -6.88
CA GLU A 204 20.04 -3.05 -5.45
C GLU A 204 19.25 -4.09 -4.64
N ALA A 205 18.03 -4.44 -5.08
CA ALA A 205 17.23 -5.47 -4.42
C ALA A 205 17.94 -6.84 -4.42
N GLN A 206 18.54 -7.23 -5.54
CA GLN A 206 19.32 -8.46 -5.64
C GLN A 206 20.51 -8.46 -4.66
N ARG A 207 21.24 -7.34 -4.61
CA ARG A 207 22.40 -7.18 -3.71
C ARG A 207 22.00 -7.27 -2.24
N ILE A 208 20.93 -6.58 -1.84
CA ILE A 208 20.44 -6.60 -0.45
C ILE A 208 19.93 -8.00 -0.10
N ALA A 209 19.14 -8.63 -0.96
CA ALA A 209 18.63 -9.97 -0.74
C ALA A 209 19.75 -11.00 -0.53
N GLY A 210 20.92 -10.83 -1.16
CA GLY A 210 22.09 -11.68 -0.93
C GLY A 210 22.83 -11.48 0.40
N GLN A 211 22.41 -10.53 1.24
CA GLN A 211 23.10 -10.11 2.48
C GLN A 211 22.23 -10.22 3.74
N VAL A 212 20.97 -10.64 3.60
CA VAL A 212 19.95 -10.61 4.67
C VAL A 212 19.30 -11.96 4.88
N ASP A 213 18.79 -12.20 6.10
CA ASP A 213 18.12 -13.46 6.48
C ASP A 213 16.66 -13.50 6.04
N ALA A 214 16.05 -12.31 5.91
CA ALA A 214 14.72 -12.11 5.40
C ALA A 214 14.66 -10.84 4.53
N MET A 215 13.83 -10.86 3.49
CA MET A 215 13.62 -9.72 2.59
C MET A 215 12.15 -9.35 2.54
N ILE A 216 11.83 -8.08 2.72
CA ILE A 216 10.47 -7.54 2.60
C ILE A 216 10.40 -6.69 1.34
N VAL A 217 9.46 -7.03 0.45
CA VAL A 217 9.19 -6.30 -0.80
C VAL A 217 7.81 -5.66 -0.69
N ILE A 218 7.79 -4.33 -0.62
CA ILE A 218 6.58 -3.55 -0.37
C ILE A 218 6.00 -3.00 -1.68
N GLY A 219 4.73 -3.30 -1.96
CA GLY A 219 3.97 -2.61 -2.98
C GLY A 219 2.72 -3.34 -3.42
N ASP A 220 2.05 -2.79 -4.43
CA ASP A 220 0.80 -3.33 -4.95
C ASP A 220 1.04 -4.56 -5.84
N LYS A 221 0.25 -5.62 -5.66
CA LYS A 221 0.31 -6.85 -6.47
C LYS A 221 0.11 -6.58 -7.96
N LYS A 222 -0.56 -5.50 -8.38
CA LYS A 222 -0.74 -5.10 -9.78
C LYS A 222 0.51 -4.43 -10.38
N SER A 223 1.50 -4.07 -9.56
CA SER A 223 2.71 -3.39 -10.01
C SER A 223 3.72 -4.38 -10.59
N SER A 224 3.90 -4.33 -11.92
CA SER A 224 4.93 -5.10 -12.64
C SER A 224 6.32 -4.94 -12.02
N ASN A 225 6.68 -3.70 -11.64
CA ASN A 225 7.98 -3.44 -11.00
C ASN A 225 8.08 -4.14 -9.63
N THR A 226 7.05 -4.07 -8.78
CA THR A 226 7.09 -4.73 -7.45
C THR A 226 7.15 -6.25 -7.58
N GLN A 227 6.33 -6.85 -8.46
CA GLN A 227 6.41 -8.30 -8.76
C GLN A 227 7.82 -8.70 -9.16
N LYS A 228 8.47 -7.89 -10.00
CA LYS A 228 9.83 -8.17 -10.46
C LYS A 228 10.87 -8.13 -9.35
N LEU A 229 10.77 -7.16 -8.44
CA LEU A 229 11.64 -7.09 -7.27
C LEU A 229 11.45 -8.30 -6.36
N PHE A 230 10.20 -8.76 -6.18
CA PHE A 230 9.91 -9.97 -5.42
C PHE A 230 10.55 -11.21 -6.06
N GLU A 231 10.37 -11.42 -7.37
CA GLU A 231 10.99 -12.55 -8.07
C GLU A 231 12.52 -12.56 -7.95
N ILE A 232 13.15 -11.39 -8.10
CA ILE A 232 14.61 -11.24 -7.99
C ILE A 232 15.07 -11.50 -6.55
N SER A 233 14.37 -10.92 -5.59
CA SER A 233 14.69 -11.08 -4.16
C SER A 233 14.52 -12.53 -3.73
N LYS A 234 13.41 -13.19 -4.10
CA LYS A 234 13.11 -14.59 -3.76
C LYS A 234 14.16 -15.57 -4.29
N LYS A 235 14.77 -15.28 -5.44
CA LYS A 235 15.88 -16.07 -5.98
C LYS A 235 17.16 -15.97 -5.16
N ALA A 236 17.40 -14.84 -4.49
CA ALA A 236 18.60 -14.59 -3.68
C ALA A 236 18.38 -14.88 -2.19
N CYS A 237 17.17 -14.64 -1.66
CA CYS A 237 16.77 -14.87 -0.28
C CYS A 237 15.46 -15.68 -0.25
N ASN A 238 15.51 -16.92 0.25
CA ASN A 238 14.31 -17.76 0.29
C ASN A 238 13.22 -17.19 1.21
N ASN A 239 13.59 -16.48 2.28
CA ASN A 239 12.65 -15.81 3.19
C ASN A 239 12.27 -14.42 2.66
N THR A 240 11.71 -14.36 1.46
CA THR A 240 11.19 -13.11 0.87
C THR A 240 9.68 -13.03 1.05
N TYR A 241 9.21 -11.90 1.59
CA TYR A 241 7.80 -11.57 1.83
C TYR A 241 7.34 -10.46 0.89
N TYR A 242 6.13 -10.61 0.35
CA TYR A 242 5.48 -9.60 -0.48
C TYR A 242 4.34 -9.01 0.33
N ILE A 243 4.39 -7.71 0.61
CA ILE A 243 3.38 -7.01 1.39
C ILE A 243 2.94 -5.73 0.70
N GLN A 244 1.70 -5.31 0.90
CA GLN A 244 1.18 -4.02 0.48
C GLN A 244 1.21 -3.01 1.62
N THR A 245 0.88 -3.45 2.85
CA THR A 245 0.98 -2.69 4.10
C THR A 245 1.65 -3.52 5.20
N LEU A 246 1.93 -2.90 6.35
CA LEU A 246 2.47 -3.61 7.51
C LEU A 246 1.54 -4.73 8.00
N ASP A 247 0.22 -4.57 7.86
CA ASP A 247 -0.78 -5.56 8.29
C ASP A 247 -0.70 -6.90 7.54
N ASP A 248 -0.13 -6.90 6.32
CA ASP A 248 0.08 -8.12 5.54
C ASP A 248 1.24 -8.97 6.09
N LEU A 249 2.06 -8.41 6.98
CA LEU A 249 3.25 -9.05 7.52
C LEU A 249 2.95 -9.74 8.85
N ASN A 250 2.98 -11.07 8.84
CA ASN A 250 2.97 -11.83 10.08
C ASN A 250 4.39 -11.84 10.68
N LEU A 251 4.60 -11.02 11.71
CA LEU A 251 5.91 -10.85 12.37
C LEU A 251 6.52 -12.17 12.86
N ASN A 252 5.70 -13.13 13.26
CA ASN A 252 6.19 -14.45 13.69
C ASN A 252 6.91 -15.19 12.56
N GLN A 253 6.63 -14.86 11.28
CA GLN A 253 7.31 -15.46 10.13
C GLN A 253 8.74 -14.93 9.95
N LEU A 254 9.07 -13.75 10.50
CA LEU A 254 10.45 -13.24 10.48
C LEU A 254 11.35 -14.00 11.46
N GLY A 255 10.77 -14.71 12.43
CA GLY A 255 11.48 -15.64 13.31
C GLY A 255 12.66 -14.98 14.03
N SER A 256 13.84 -15.61 13.92
CA SER A 256 15.11 -15.13 14.49
C SER A 256 15.97 -14.39 13.47
N ALA A 257 15.40 -13.78 12.43
CA ALA A 257 16.16 -13.02 11.44
C ALA A 257 16.96 -11.91 12.12
N GLU A 258 18.28 -11.94 11.99
CA GLU A 258 19.16 -10.91 12.55
C GLU A 258 19.20 -9.70 11.63
N ARG A 259 19.17 -9.95 10.30
CA ARG A 259 19.19 -8.92 9.26
C ARG A 259 17.96 -9.01 8.37
N VAL A 260 17.21 -7.92 8.27
CA VAL A 260 16.04 -7.80 7.41
C VAL A 260 16.30 -6.75 6.34
N GLY A 261 16.17 -7.15 5.07
CA GLY A 261 16.21 -6.24 3.94
C GLY A 261 14.83 -5.69 3.62
N ILE A 262 14.74 -4.41 3.29
CA ILE A 262 13.50 -3.78 2.83
C ILE A 262 13.73 -3.16 1.45
N THR A 263 12.84 -3.46 0.51
CA THR A 263 12.74 -2.72 -0.76
C THR A 263 11.28 -2.43 -1.06
N ALA A 264 11.03 -1.55 -2.03
CA ALA A 264 9.69 -1.20 -2.40
C ALA A 264 9.57 -0.87 -3.88
N GLY A 265 8.39 -1.15 -4.43
CA GLY A 265 8.02 -0.82 -5.80
C GLY A 265 8.14 0.67 -6.11
N ALA A 266 8.35 0.99 -7.39
CA ALA A 266 8.40 2.36 -7.88
C ALA A 266 7.09 3.16 -7.67
N SER A 267 5.99 2.47 -7.35
CA SER A 267 4.67 3.04 -7.06
C SER A 267 4.29 2.99 -5.58
N THR A 268 5.21 2.64 -4.67
CA THR A 268 4.94 2.54 -3.23
C THR A 268 5.26 3.86 -2.53
N PRO A 269 4.33 4.47 -1.77
CA PRO A 269 4.58 5.67 -0.98
C PRO A 269 5.61 5.46 0.13
N ASN A 270 6.41 6.49 0.42
CA ASN A 270 7.42 6.45 1.48
C ASN A 270 6.82 6.18 2.86
N LYS A 271 5.61 6.69 3.14
CA LYS A 271 4.92 6.48 4.41
C LYS A 271 4.80 4.99 4.79
N ILE A 272 4.46 4.13 3.82
CA ILE A 272 4.34 2.68 4.05
C ILE A 272 5.71 2.06 4.34
N ILE A 273 6.75 2.53 3.64
CA ILE A 273 8.13 2.06 3.84
C ILE A 273 8.61 2.42 5.25
N GLU A 274 8.32 3.66 5.69
CA GLU A 274 8.65 4.16 7.03
C GLU A 274 7.89 3.38 8.12
N GLU A 275 6.61 3.06 7.92
CA GLU A 275 5.82 2.22 8.84
C GLU A 275 6.46 0.84 9.01
N VAL A 276 6.87 0.20 7.92
CA VAL A 276 7.53 -1.12 7.96
C VAL A 276 8.95 -1.03 8.52
N GLN A 277 9.67 0.08 8.31
CA GLN A 277 10.99 0.29 8.94
C GLN A 277 10.87 0.40 10.46
N LYS A 278 9.89 1.16 10.96
CA LYS A 278 9.66 1.36 12.40
C LYS A 278 9.30 0.07 13.15
N MET A 279 8.78 -0.95 12.46
CA MET A 279 8.60 -2.30 13.02
C MET A 279 9.88 -2.84 13.66
N SER A 280 11.06 -2.48 13.16
CA SER A 280 12.33 -2.90 13.73
C SER A 280 12.78 -2.11 14.96
N ASP A 281 12.26 -0.89 15.12
CA ASP A 281 12.51 -0.02 16.27
C ASP A 281 11.57 -0.35 17.44
N LEU A 282 10.41 -0.96 17.15
CA LEU A 282 9.47 -1.40 18.16
C LEU A 282 9.94 -2.72 18.77
N THR A 283 10.42 -2.63 20.00
CA THR A 283 10.58 -3.82 20.85
C THR A 283 9.20 -4.41 21.13
N PHE A 284 9.12 -5.73 21.34
CA PHE A 284 7.88 -6.42 21.73
C PHE A 284 7.19 -5.72 22.93
N GLU A 285 7.97 -5.13 23.84
CA GLU A 285 7.48 -4.32 24.97
C GLU A 285 6.73 -3.06 24.52
N GLN A 286 7.21 -2.33 23.51
CA GLN A 286 6.55 -1.12 23.01
C GLN A 286 5.27 -1.43 22.23
N MET A 287 5.24 -2.54 21.48
CA MET A 287 4.01 -3.00 20.83
C MET A 287 2.95 -3.45 21.84
N LEU A 288 3.39 -4.04 22.96
CA LEU A 288 2.50 -4.37 24.07
C LEU A 288 1.95 -3.09 24.72
N GLU A 289 2.81 -2.09 24.95
CA GLU A 289 2.43 -0.80 25.53
C GLU A 289 1.40 -0.03 24.71
N GLU A 290 1.52 -0.02 23.37
CA GLU A 290 0.57 0.64 22.47
C GLU A 290 -0.79 -0.08 22.39
N SER A 291 -0.86 -1.35 22.78
CA SER A 291 -2.11 -2.12 22.80
C SER A 291 -2.96 -1.89 24.06
N PHE A 292 -2.37 -1.34 25.13
CA PHE A 292 -3.11 -1.03 26.35
C PHE A 292 -3.92 0.25 26.19
N LYS A 293 -5.16 0.24 26.67
CA LYS A 293 -5.96 1.45 26.80
C LYS A 293 -5.21 2.44 27.70
N THR A 294 -5.31 3.74 27.45
CA THR A 294 -4.90 4.76 28.43
C THR A 294 -6.05 4.99 29.40
N ILE A 295 -5.78 5.07 30.71
CA ILE A 295 -6.80 5.37 31.71
C ILE A 295 -6.40 6.56 32.60
N HIS A 296 -7.38 7.32 33.08
CA HIS A 296 -7.19 8.47 33.96
C HIS A 296 -8.03 8.39 35.24
N ASN A 297 -7.62 9.09 36.29
CA ASN A 297 -8.40 9.18 37.53
C ASN A 297 -9.77 9.82 37.25
N GLY A 298 -10.84 9.16 37.72
CA GLY A 298 -12.22 9.57 37.52
C GLY A 298 -12.88 9.00 36.26
N GLU A 299 -12.12 8.34 35.38
CA GLU A 299 -12.66 7.70 34.17
C GLU A 299 -13.52 6.49 34.52
N VAL A 300 -14.59 6.28 33.75
CA VAL A 300 -15.45 5.09 33.85
C VAL A 300 -15.04 4.11 32.77
N VAL A 301 -14.68 2.89 33.18
CA VAL A 301 -14.16 1.84 32.29
C VAL A 301 -14.95 0.56 32.48
N ASP A 302 -15.06 -0.22 31.42
CA ASP A 302 -15.59 -1.58 31.47
C ASP A 302 -14.44 -2.59 31.64
N GLY A 303 -14.65 -3.59 32.48
CA GLY A 303 -13.71 -4.69 32.69
C GLY A 303 -14.41 -6.02 32.88
N VAL A 304 -13.61 -7.09 32.87
CA VAL A 304 -14.06 -8.46 33.15
C VAL A 304 -13.37 -8.93 34.42
N VAL A 305 -14.14 -9.51 35.34
CA VAL A 305 -13.60 -10.07 36.58
C VAL A 305 -12.72 -11.28 36.26
N ILE A 306 -11.46 -11.23 36.70
CA ILE A 306 -10.48 -12.31 36.45
C ILE A 306 -10.16 -13.12 37.70
N ASP A 307 -10.32 -12.53 38.89
CA ASP A 307 -10.17 -13.21 40.18
C ASP A 307 -11.02 -12.52 41.25
N VAL A 308 -11.46 -13.28 42.23
CA VAL A 308 -12.26 -12.78 43.36
C VAL A 308 -11.76 -13.41 44.64
N LYS A 309 -11.39 -12.57 45.61
CA LYS A 309 -11.02 -12.95 46.96
C LYS A 309 -12.06 -12.42 47.96
N PRO A 310 -12.05 -12.87 49.23
CA PRO A 310 -13.04 -12.43 50.21
C PRO A 310 -13.11 -10.92 50.44
N ASP A 311 -12.04 -10.18 50.18
CA ASP A 311 -11.89 -8.75 50.44
C ASP A 311 -11.56 -7.89 49.21
N GLU A 312 -11.30 -8.49 48.05
CA GLU A 312 -11.01 -7.78 46.80
C GLU A 312 -11.53 -8.49 45.54
N ILE A 313 -11.89 -7.71 44.52
CA ILE A 313 -12.23 -8.17 43.17
C ILE A 313 -11.17 -7.65 42.22
N ILE A 314 -10.63 -8.53 41.38
CA ILE A 314 -9.60 -8.19 40.39
C ILE A 314 -10.23 -8.22 38.99
N LEU A 315 -10.02 -7.16 38.23
CA LEU A 315 -10.58 -6.94 36.90
C LEU A 315 -9.49 -6.72 35.87
N ASN A 316 -9.64 -7.40 34.73
CA ASN A 316 -8.96 -6.96 33.52
C ASN A 316 -9.75 -5.82 32.89
N ILE A 317 -9.13 -4.64 32.82
CA ILE A 317 -9.71 -3.41 32.25
C ILE A 317 -9.07 -3.01 30.92
N GLY A 318 -8.21 -3.87 30.35
CA GLY A 318 -7.44 -3.57 29.14
C GLY A 318 -6.34 -2.50 29.32
N TYR A 319 -5.95 -2.19 30.56
CA TYR A 319 -4.81 -1.34 30.91
C TYR A 319 -3.54 -2.19 31.13
N LYS A 320 -2.37 -1.55 31.24
CA LYS A 320 -1.08 -2.21 31.52
C LYS A 320 -1.01 -2.96 32.87
N ALA A 321 -2.00 -2.79 33.73
CA ALA A 321 -2.14 -3.44 35.02
C ALA A 321 -3.62 -3.74 35.30
N ASP A 322 -3.87 -4.82 36.04
CA ASP A 322 -5.22 -5.18 36.46
C ASP A 322 -5.76 -4.18 37.50
N GLY A 323 -7.08 -4.00 37.46
CA GLY A 323 -7.81 -3.15 38.38
C GLY A 323 -8.29 -3.91 39.60
N ILE A 324 -8.22 -3.29 40.76
CA ILE A 324 -8.62 -3.89 42.04
C ILE A 324 -9.74 -3.06 42.66
N ILE A 325 -10.81 -3.73 43.08
CA ILE A 325 -11.88 -3.16 43.90
C ILE A 325 -11.82 -3.82 45.27
N THR A 326 -11.54 -3.03 46.30
CA THR A 326 -11.63 -3.51 47.69
C THR A 326 -13.08 -3.60 48.13
N ARG A 327 -13.38 -4.43 49.14
CA ARG A 327 -14.71 -4.56 49.75
C ARG A 327 -15.39 -3.21 50.02
N SER A 328 -14.64 -2.25 50.58
CA SER A 328 -15.15 -0.91 50.91
C SER A 328 -15.57 -0.09 49.69
N GLU A 329 -14.99 -0.37 48.53
CA GLU A 329 -15.29 0.29 47.25
C GLU A 329 -16.28 -0.50 46.38
N TYR A 330 -16.69 -1.70 46.82
CA TYR A 330 -17.76 -2.48 46.22
C TYR A 330 -19.09 -2.33 46.98
N THR A 331 -19.09 -2.51 48.31
CA THR A 331 -20.30 -2.58 49.14
C THR A 331 -20.22 -1.75 50.44
N ASN A 332 -21.36 -1.50 51.07
CA ASN A 332 -21.48 -0.92 52.41
C ASN A 332 -21.58 -1.97 53.52
N GLU A 333 -21.73 -3.25 53.17
CA GLU A 333 -21.93 -4.33 54.14
C GLU A 333 -20.63 -4.65 54.90
N ALA A 334 -20.68 -4.49 56.23
CA ALA A 334 -19.57 -4.87 57.10
C ALA A 334 -19.38 -6.40 57.06
N ASN A 335 -18.14 -6.83 56.80
CA ASN A 335 -17.74 -8.25 56.69
C ASN A 335 -18.34 -9.03 55.51
N ALA A 336 -18.77 -8.36 54.44
CA ALA A 336 -19.18 -9.01 53.20
C ALA A 336 -18.07 -9.91 52.61
N ASP A 337 -18.42 -11.13 52.19
CA ASP A 337 -17.52 -12.00 51.43
C ASP A 337 -17.78 -11.81 49.93
N LEU A 338 -16.86 -11.15 49.24
CA LEU A 338 -17.04 -10.80 47.83
C LEU A 338 -17.09 -12.03 46.90
N THR A 339 -16.52 -13.16 47.32
CA THR A 339 -16.58 -14.43 46.55
C THR A 339 -18.01 -14.96 46.39
N THR A 340 -18.93 -14.51 47.25
CA THR A 340 -20.35 -14.88 47.19
C THR A 340 -21.20 -13.87 46.42
N MET A 341 -20.63 -12.72 46.03
CA MET A 341 -21.33 -11.60 45.40
C MET A 341 -20.98 -11.43 43.93
N VAL A 342 -19.78 -11.82 43.54
CA VAL A 342 -19.24 -11.65 42.17
C VAL A 342 -18.54 -12.92 41.73
N SER A 343 -18.72 -13.30 40.48
CA SER A 343 -18.08 -14.48 39.88
C SER A 343 -17.00 -14.07 38.87
N VAL A 344 -15.98 -14.93 38.72
CA VAL A 344 -14.99 -14.78 37.66
C VAL A 344 -15.66 -14.89 36.30
N GLY A 345 -15.36 -13.95 35.40
CA GLY A 345 -15.97 -13.82 34.08
C GLY A 345 -17.10 -12.78 34.01
N ASP A 346 -17.57 -12.25 35.13
CA ASP A 346 -18.63 -11.23 35.13
C ASP A 346 -18.13 -9.91 34.49
N PRO A 347 -18.90 -9.32 33.57
CA PRO A 347 -18.62 -7.98 33.07
C PRO A 347 -19.02 -6.95 34.12
N MET A 348 -18.17 -5.94 34.34
CA MET A 348 -18.44 -4.88 35.31
C MET A 348 -17.94 -3.52 34.82
N THR A 349 -18.82 -2.51 34.91
CA THR A 349 -18.47 -1.10 34.69
C THR A 349 -18.09 -0.45 36.01
N VAL A 350 -16.93 0.20 36.04
CA VAL A 350 -16.26 0.67 37.26
C VAL A 350 -15.61 2.02 37.03
N LYS A 351 -15.40 2.80 38.09
CA LYS A 351 -14.72 4.10 38.02
C LYS A 351 -13.31 4.00 38.56
N VAL A 352 -12.34 4.59 37.85
CA VAL A 352 -10.94 4.64 38.25
C VAL A 352 -10.78 5.65 39.38
N LEU A 353 -10.35 5.19 40.56
CA LEU A 353 -10.05 6.08 41.69
C LEU A 353 -8.63 6.61 41.62
N LYS A 354 -7.67 5.70 41.39
CA LYS A 354 -6.24 6.04 41.39
C LYS A 354 -5.47 5.09 40.49
N VAL A 355 -4.66 5.66 39.61
CA VAL A 355 -3.62 4.96 38.86
C VAL A 355 -2.30 5.10 39.63
N ASN A 356 -1.71 4.00 40.11
CA ASN A 356 -0.38 4.00 40.72
C ASN A 356 0.64 3.47 39.69
N ASP A 357 1.46 4.36 39.17
CA ASP A 357 2.43 4.16 38.09
C ASP A 357 3.76 3.51 38.52
N GLY A 358 3.93 3.14 39.79
CA GLY A 358 5.14 2.52 40.32
C GLY A 358 5.01 1.13 40.99
N GLU A 359 3.82 0.70 41.38
CA GLU A 359 3.59 -0.58 42.10
C GLU A 359 2.67 -1.57 41.34
N GLY A 360 2.18 -1.19 40.16
CA GLY A 360 1.46 -2.11 39.26
C GLY A 360 0.00 -2.41 39.63
N GLN A 361 -0.70 -1.49 40.33
CA GLN A 361 -2.12 -1.67 40.68
C GLN A 361 -2.97 -0.44 40.34
N VAL A 362 -4.16 -0.66 39.78
CA VAL A 362 -5.16 0.38 39.53
C VAL A 362 -6.30 0.23 40.53
N LEU A 363 -6.54 1.25 41.36
CA LEU A 363 -7.65 1.20 42.32
C LEU A 363 -8.95 1.66 41.65
N LEU A 364 -9.98 0.83 41.77
CA LEU A 364 -11.29 1.00 41.17
C LEU A 364 -12.40 1.11 42.21
N THR A 365 -13.54 1.69 41.83
CA THR A 365 -14.76 1.74 42.64
C THR A 365 -15.99 1.43 41.81
N TYR A 366 -16.81 0.52 42.32
CA TYR A 366 -18.14 0.26 41.79
C TYR A 366 -19.19 1.09 42.54
N LYS A 367 -19.05 1.14 43.86
CA LYS A 367 -19.97 1.80 44.79
C LYS A 367 -20.19 3.27 44.46
N ARG A 368 -19.12 4.03 44.23
CA ARG A 368 -19.25 5.47 43.95
C ARG A 368 -19.91 5.73 42.60
N LEU A 369 -19.63 4.89 41.61
CA LEU A 369 -20.29 4.94 40.31
C LEU A 369 -21.79 4.63 40.42
N ALA A 370 -22.16 3.60 41.20
CA ALA A 370 -23.55 3.26 41.45
C ALA A 370 -24.31 4.40 42.16
N ALA A 371 -23.66 5.08 43.12
CA ALA A 371 -24.22 6.25 43.79
C ALA A 371 -24.39 7.46 42.84
N GLU A 372 -23.41 7.73 41.98
CA GLU A 372 -23.50 8.78 40.95
C GLU A 372 -24.67 8.54 40.00
N LYS A 373 -24.79 7.32 39.43
CA LYS A 373 -25.91 6.93 38.57
C LYS A 373 -27.26 7.02 39.29
N GLY A 374 -27.31 6.65 40.56
CA GLY A 374 -28.52 6.78 41.40
C GLY A 374 -28.94 8.24 41.58
N ASN A 375 -27.98 9.12 41.86
CA ASN A 375 -28.23 10.56 42.01
C ASN A 375 -28.66 11.22 40.68
N GLU A 376 -28.05 10.81 39.57
CA GLU A 376 -28.42 11.30 38.24
C GLU A 376 -29.84 10.87 37.87
N ARG A 377 -30.20 9.61 38.11
CA ARG A 377 -31.58 9.12 37.92
C ARG A 377 -32.59 9.85 38.81
N LEU A 378 -32.25 10.15 40.07
CA LEU A 378 -33.08 10.96 40.96
C LEU A 378 -33.28 12.39 40.43
N ARG A 379 -32.22 12.98 39.88
CA ARG A 379 -32.27 14.31 39.27
C ARG A 379 -33.13 14.31 38.00
N GLU A 380 -32.96 13.34 37.12
CA GLU A 380 -33.78 13.18 35.92
C GLU A 380 -35.26 12.97 36.27
N ALA A 381 -35.57 12.11 37.24
CA ALA A 381 -36.94 11.92 37.69
C ALA A 381 -37.53 13.19 38.33
N PHE A 382 -36.73 13.96 39.07
CA PHE A 382 -37.14 15.26 39.58
C PHE A 382 -37.42 16.27 38.46
N GLU A 383 -36.56 16.35 37.45
CA GLU A 383 -36.71 17.23 36.29
C GLU A 383 -37.93 16.81 35.43
N ASN A 384 -38.18 15.50 35.30
CA ASN A 384 -39.28 14.92 34.51
C ASN A 384 -40.60 14.73 35.30
N LYS A 385 -40.62 15.04 36.61
CA LYS A 385 -41.75 14.80 37.53
C LYS A 385 -42.23 13.34 37.58
N GLU A 386 -41.30 12.40 37.46
CA GLU A 386 -41.56 10.98 37.59
C GLU A 386 -41.42 10.54 39.05
N VAL A 387 -42.25 9.60 39.50
CA VAL A 387 -42.13 8.98 40.84
C VAL A 387 -41.27 7.72 40.70
N LEU A 388 -40.12 7.70 41.37
CA LEU A 388 -39.15 6.59 41.37
C LEU A 388 -39.49 5.50 42.38
#